data_AF-A0A931SZI4-F1
#
_entry.id   AF-A0A931SZI4-F1
#
_cell.length_a   1.000
_cell.length_b   1.000
_cell.length_c   1.000
_cell.angle_alpha   90.00
_cell.angle_beta   90.00
_cell.angle_gamma   90.00
#
_symmetry.space_group_name_H-M   'P 1'
#
loop_
_entity.id
_entity.type
_entity.pdbx_description
1 polymer ?
#
loop_
_entity_poly.entity_id
_entity_poly.type
_entity_poly.pdbx_seq_one_letter_code
_entity_poly.pdbx_strand_id
1 'polypeptide(L)'
;MDIDAANREAARRILDSTPVLVGIARADEVIPKMRRNLILHAGPPITWDRMSGPLRGAVIGGLIYEGLAADERPAVAIAERGEVEFAPCHHYQTVGPMAGVTTASMPVYIIENKATGTRAFSNLNEGYGKVLRYGAFSEDVQARLRWLADVYAPIAGAALERSGGIDMKSMIAQQIQMGDEGHNRNKAGSAIFARVLAP
;
A
#
# COMPACT_ATOMS: atom_id res chain seq x y z
N MET A 1 4.62 14.45 -33.56
CA MET A 1 3.94 14.45 -32.24
C MET A 1 4.14 15.83 -31.66
N ASP A 2 3.07 16.56 -31.38
CA ASP A 2 3.15 17.87 -30.73
C ASP A 2 3.31 17.65 -29.21
N ILE A 3 4.46 18.04 -28.67
CA ILE A 3 4.79 17.88 -27.25
C ILE A 3 3.84 18.69 -26.38
N ASP A 4 3.46 19.89 -26.81
CA ASP A 4 2.59 20.77 -26.01
C ASP A 4 1.17 20.20 -25.96
N ALA A 5 0.69 19.65 -27.07
CA ALA A 5 -0.59 18.93 -27.08
C ALA A 5 -0.57 17.70 -26.16
N ALA A 6 0.51 16.90 -26.20
CA ALA A 6 0.66 15.73 -25.33
C ALA A 6 0.71 16.11 -23.85
N ASN A 7 1.44 17.18 -23.49
CA ASN A 7 1.55 17.68 -22.13
C ASN A 7 0.21 18.24 -21.61
N ARG A 8 -0.52 18.99 -22.44
CA ARG A 8 -1.86 19.49 -22.09
C ARG A 8 -2.81 18.34 -21.79
N GLU A 9 -2.82 17.30 -22.62
CA GLU A 9 -3.68 16.13 -22.39
C GLU A 9 -3.28 15.35 -21.13
N ALA A 10 -1.97 15.17 -20.87
CA ALA A 10 -1.49 14.52 -19.66
C ALA A 10 -1.89 15.28 -18.39
N ALA A 11 -1.66 16.60 -18.36
CA ALA A 11 -2.03 17.46 -17.24
C ALA A 11 -3.56 17.46 -17.03
N ARG A 12 -4.34 17.57 -18.11
CA ARG A 12 -5.80 17.52 -18.05
C ARG A 12 -6.29 16.22 -17.39
N ARG A 13 -5.77 15.05 -17.78
CA ARG A 13 -6.14 13.76 -17.16
C ARG A 13 -5.84 13.71 -15.66
N ILE A 14 -4.70 14.25 -15.23
CA ILE A 14 -4.34 14.32 -13.81
C ILE A 14 -5.33 15.22 -13.06
N LEU A 15 -5.60 16.42 -13.59
CA LEU A 15 -6.47 17.41 -12.97
C LEU A 15 -7.94 16.97 -12.93
N ASP A 16 -8.42 16.29 -13.98
CA ASP A 16 -9.81 15.82 -14.10
C ASP A 16 -10.07 14.53 -13.30
N SER A 17 -9.03 13.88 -12.77
CA SER A 17 -9.17 12.63 -12.00
C SER A 17 -10.03 12.85 -10.76
N THR A 18 -10.90 11.89 -10.46
CA THR A 18 -11.81 11.88 -9.29
C THR A 18 -11.50 10.65 -8.44
N PRO A 19 -10.37 10.66 -7.70
CA PRO A 19 -9.97 9.53 -6.87
C PRO A 19 -10.88 9.40 -5.65
N VAL A 20 -11.58 8.28 -5.54
CA VAL A 20 -12.40 7.94 -4.39
C VAL A 20 -11.80 6.72 -3.71
N LEU A 21 -11.56 6.79 -2.41
CA LEU A 21 -11.24 5.60 -1.62
C LEU A 21 -12.53 4.80 -1.43
N VAL A 22 -12.61 3.63 -2.05
CA VAL A 22 -13.86 2.85 -2.15
C VAL A 22 -13.87 1.61 -1.26
N GLY A 23 -12.73 1.19 -0.70
CA GLY A 23 -12.70 0.03 0.17
C GLY A 23 -11.32 -0.43 0.59
N ILE A 24 -11.28 -1.57 1.28
CA ILE A 24 -10.09 -2.31 1.68
C ILE A 24 -10.34 -3.79 1.36
N ALA A 25 -9.37 -4.47 0.75
CA ALA A 25 -9.44 -5.90 0.46
C ALA A 25 -8.05 -6.54 0.53
N ARG A 26 -7.96 -7.87 0.46
CA ARG A 26 -6.65 -8.54 0.37
C ARG A 26 -6.01 -8.24 -0.99
N ALA A 27 -4.69 -8.12 -1.01
CA ALA A 27 -3.94 -7.82 -2.23
C ALA A 27 -4.22 -8.83 -3.35
N ASP A 28 -4.30 -10.13 -3.05
CA ASP A 28 -4.59 -11.19 -4.02
C ASP A 28 -6.00 -11.15 -4.64
N GLU A 29 -6.95 -10.50 -3.97
CA GLU A 29 -8.32 -10.35 -4.46
C GLU A 29 -8.46 -9.20 -5.46
N VAL A 30 -7.64 -8.16 -5.36
CA VAL A 30 -7.88 -6.89 -6.07
C VAL A 30 -6.70 -6.36 -6.89
N ILE A 31 -5.46 -6.72 -6.57
CA ILE A 31 -4.29 -6.29 -7.35
C ILE A 31 -4.17 -7.21 -8.58
N PRO A 32 -4.18 -6.65 -9.81
CA PRO A 32 -4.12 -7.46 -11.02
C PRO A 32 -2.87 -8.34 -11.07
N LYS A 33 -3.03 -9.64 -11.37
CA LYS A 33 -1.94 -10.63 -11.47
C LYS A 33 -1.16 -10.84 -10.17
N MET A 34 -1.67 -10.39 -9.03
CA MET A 34 -1.10 -10.73 -7.74
C MET A 34 -1.21 -12.23 -7.50
N ARG A 35 -0.17 -12.81 -6.92
CA ARG A 35 -0.07 -14.25 -6.63
C ARG A 35 0.74 -14.46 -5.36
N ARG A 36 0.57 -15.63 -4.75
CA ARG A 36 1.16 -15.95 -3.44
C ARG A 36 2.70 -15.81 -3.39
N ASN A 37 3.40 -16.10 -4.48
CA ASN A 37 4.85 -15.99 -4.57
C ASN A 37 5.35 -14.72 -5.28
N LEU A 38 4.51 -13.68 -5.39
CA LEU A 38 4.90 -12.36 -5.85
C LEU A 38 4.94 -11.40 -4.66
N ILE A 39 6.09 -10.75 -4.47
CA ILE A 39 6.29 -9.74 -3.44
C ILE A 39 6.51 -8.39 -4.13
N LEU A 40 5.58 -7.46 -3.89
CA LEU A 40 5.73 -6.10 -4.40
C LEU A 40 6.62 -5.29 -3.47
N HIS A 41 7.38 -4.33 -4.02
CA HIS A 41 8.22 -3.42 -3.26
C HIS A 41 8.22 -2.00 -3.83
N ALA A 42 8.65 -1.03 -3.01
CA ALA A 42 8.82 0.35 -3.47
C ALA A 42 10.00 0.50 -4.46
N GLY A 43 9.97 1.58 -5.24
CA GLY A 43 11.07 1.93 -6.16
C GLY A 43 11.04 1.16 -7.50
N PRO A 44 12.12 1.28 -8.31
CA PRO A 44 12.27 0.61 -9.60
C PRO A 44 12.67 -0.87 -9.44
N PRO A 45 12.69 -1.67 -10.53
CA PRO A 45 13.08 -3.08 -10.47
C PRO A 45 14.44 -3.29 -9.79
N ILE A 46 14.50 -4.26 -8.88
CA ILE A 46 15.71 -4.58 -8.11
C ILE A 46 15.73 -6.06 -7.74
N THR A 47 16.91 -6.67 -7.80
CA THR A 47 17.15 -8.06 -7.41
C THR A 47 17.45 -8.16 -5.90
N TRP A 48 17.19 -9.33 -5.31
CA TRP A 48 17.39 -9.59 -3.87
C TRP A 48 18.79 -9.21 -3.36
N ASP A 49 19.83 -9.58 -4.12
CA ASP A 49 21.24 -9.31 -3.79
C ASP A 49 21.55 -7.80 -3.75
N ARG A 50 20.74 -6.96 -4.39
CA ARG A 50 20.90 -5.50 -4.40
C ARG A 50 19.97 -4.76 -3.45
N MET A 51 19.00 -5.46 -2.83
CA MET A 51 18.10 -4.85 -1.85
C MET A 51 18.88 -4.37 -0.62
N SER A 52 18.49 -3.20 -0.11
CA SER A 52 19.04 -2.68 1.15
C SER A 52 18.59 -3.53 2.35
N GLY A 53 19.31 -3.42 3.47
CA GLY A 53 18.96 -4.13 4.71
C GLY A 53 17.49 -3.96 5.13
N PRO A 54 16.95 -2.73 5.20
CA PRO A 54 15.54 -2.52 5.53
C PRO A 54 14.55 -3.18 4.54
N LEU A 55 14.84 -3.15 3.24
CA LEU A 55 13.99 -3.80 2.26
C LEU A 55 14.05 -5.33 2.40
N ARG A 56 15.24 -5.91 2.59
CA ARG A 56 15.40 -7.34 2.87
C ARG A 56 14.64 -7.76 4.12
N GLY A 57 14.76 -6.99 5.20
CA GLY A 57 14.02 -7.25 6.44
C GLY A 57 12.51 -7.22 6.23
N ALA A 58 12.00 -6.29 5.42
CA ALA A 58 10.58 -6.22 5.10
C ALA A 58 10.10 -7.41 4.26
N VAL A 59 10.92 -7.87 3.31
CA VAL A 59 10.65 -9.09 2.52
C VAL A 59 10.62 -10.32 3.43
N ILE A 60 11.62 -10.47 4.31
CA ILE A 60 11.67 -11.56 5.30
C ILE A 60 10.40 -11.56 6.17
N GLY A 61 10.03 -10.40 6.70
CA GLY A 61 8.81 -10.25 7.48
C GLY A 61 7.55 -10.57 6.69
N GLY A 62 7.48 -10.20 5.41
CA GLY A 62 6.39 -10.57 4.50
C GLY A 62 6.31 -12.09 4.26
N LEU A 63 7.44 -12.76 4.05
CA LEU A 63 7.49 -14.22 3.89
C LEU A 63 7.03 -14.97 5.15
N ILE A 64 7.43 -14.49 6.32
CA ILE A 64 6.98 -15.02 7.61
C ILE A 64 5.47 -14.79 7.77
N TYR A 65 4.98 -13.59 7.43
CA TYR A 65 3.56 -13.25 7.50
C TYR A 65 2.69 -14.17 6.61
N GLU A 66 3.16 -14.48 5.40
CA GLU A 66 2.47 -15.40 4.46
C GLU A 66 2.58 -16.90 4.84
N GLY A 67 3.30 -17.20 5.92
CA GLY A 67 3.59 -18.57 6.35
C GLY A 67 4.48 -19.35 5.35
N LEU A 68 5.22 -18.65 4.51
CA LEU A 68 6.17 -19.25 3.55
C LEU A 68 7.50 -19.60 4.23
N ALA A 69 7.83 -18.92 5.34
CA ALA A 69 9.01 -19.16 6.15
C ALA A 69 8.68 -19.13 7.64
N ALA A 70 9.33 -19.97 8.44
CA ALA A 70 9.16 -19.98 9.89
C ALA A 70 9.91 -18.83 10.59
N ASP A 71 11.07 -18.45 10.05
CA ASP A 71 11.94 -17.41 10.58
C ASP A 71 12.83 -16.82 9.47
N GLU A 72 13.81 -16.00 9.85
CA GLU A 72 14.74 -15.31 8.94
C GLU A 72 15.53 -16.25 8.04
N ARG A 73 16.09 -17.34 8.58
CA ARG A 73 16.99 -18.22 7.81
C ARG A 73 16.29 -18.87 6.60
N PRO A 74 15.13 -19.55 6.75
CA PRO A 74 14.41 -20.07 5.60
C PRO A 74 13.87 -18.96 4.68
N ALA A 75 13.49 -17.80 5.21
CA ALA A 75 13.02 -16.67 4.39
C ALA A 75 14.11 -16.15 3.44
N VAL A 76 15.32 -15.95 3.95
CA VAL A 76 16.48 -15.56 3.13
C VAL A 76 16.76 -16.61 2.07
N ALA A 77 16.73 -17.90 2.45
CA ALA A 77 17.02 -18.98 1.52
C ALA A 77 15.98 -19.10 0.40
N ILE A 78 14.69 -18.85 0.68
CA ILE A 78 13.63 -18.77 -0.34
C ILE A 78 13.90 -17.63 -1.33
N ALA A 79 14.29 -16.45 -0.83
CA ALA A 79 14.60 -15.30 -1.67
C ALA A 79 15.85 -15.52 -2.54
N GLU A 80 16.91 -16.11 -1.98
CA GLU A 80 18.16 -16.42 -2.69
C GLU A 80 18.00 -17.50 -3.76
N ARG A 81 17.12 -18.49 -3.52
CA ARG A 81 16.82 -19.54 -4.50
C ARG A 81 15.86 -19.09 -5.61
N GLY A 82 15.32 -17.86 -5.52
CA GLY A 82 14.38 -17.34 -6.52
C GLY A 82 13.01 -18.03 -6.50
N GLU A 83 12.61 -18.60 -5.36
CA GLU A 83 11.30 -19.25 -5.21
C GLU A 83 10.14 -18.24 -5.14
N VAL A 84 10.47 -16.99 -4.83
CA VAL A 84 9.58 -15.83 -4.92
C VAL A 84 10.09 -14.82 -5.93
N GLU A 85 9.16 -14.12 -6.55
CA GLU A 85 9.46 -13.05 -7.50
C GLU A 85 9.26 -11.68 -6.84
N PHE A 86 10.12 -10.74 -7.21
CA PHE A 86 10.07 -9.36 -6.74
C PHE A 86 9.66 -8.44 -7.89
N ALA A 87 8.73 -7.54 -7.62
CA ALA A 87 8.38 -6.52 -8.61
C ALA A 87 8.06 -5.16 -7.97
N PRO A 88 8.31 -4.05 -8.68
CA PRO A 88 7.85 -2.73 -8.26
C PRO A 88 6.34 -2.68 -8.09
N CYS A 89 5.87 -2.05 -7.02
CA CYS A 89 4.44 -1.74 -6.84
C CYS A 89 3.86 -1.00 -8.07
N HIS A 90 4.64 -0.10 -8.69
CA HIS A 90 4.20 0.69 -9.84
C HIS A 90 3.88 -0.14 -11.10
N HIS A 91 4.36 -1.38 -11.21
CA HIS A 91 4.00 -2.28 -12.31
C HIS A 91 2.62 -2.94 -12.11
N TYR A 92 2.05 -2.83 -10.90
CA TYR A 92 0.83 -3.51 -10.47
C TYR A 92 -0.24 -2.52 -9.97
N GLN A 93 -0.16 -1.26 -10.40
CA GLN A 93 -1.06 -0.18 -9.97
C GLN A 93 -1.04 0.05 -8.45
N THR A 94 0.08 -0.27 -7.80
CA THR A 94 0.25 -0.16 -6.35
C THR A 94 1.31 0.88 -6.03
N VAL A 95 1.23 1.47 -4.85
CA VAL A 95 2.31 2.24 -4.23
C VAL A 95 2.54 1.71 -2.81
N GLY A 96 3.78 1.79 -2.35
CA GLY A 96 4.16 1.33 -1.01
C GLY A 96 5.10 2.33 -0.36
N PRO A 97 4.81 2.80 0.88
CA PRO A 97 5.69 3.72 1.59
C PRO A 97 6.95 3.01 2.10
N MET A 98 8.09 3.70 2.08
CA MET A 98 9.38 3.21 2.59
C MET A 98 9.85 1.94 1.87
N ALA A 99 10.03 0.79 2.54
CA ALA A 99 10.30 -0.48 1.87
C ALA A 99 9.15 -0.89 0.92
N GLY A 100 7.92 -0.47 1.25
CA GLY A 100 6.74 -0.66 0.41
C GLY A 100 6.35 -2.10 0.17
N VAL A 101 6.82 -3.04 1.00
CA VAL A 101 6.54 -4.46 0.83
C VAL A 101 5.04 -4.72 0.94
N THR A 102 4.49 -5.40 -0.07
CA THR A 102 3.11 -5.85 -0.11
C THR A 102 3.09 -7.31 -0.58
N THR A 103 2.46 -8.17 0.21
CA THR A 103 2.32 -9.62 -0.05
C THR A 103 0.84 -9.97 -0.27
N ALA A 104 0.57 -11.17 -0.80
CA ALA A 104 -0.74 -11.57 -1.31
C ALA A 104 -1.90 -11.44 -0.30
N SER A 105 -1.65 -11.78 0.96
CA SER A 105 -2.65 -11.78 2.03
C SER A 105 -2.75 -10.44 2.76
N MET A 106 -1.86 -9.49 2.49
CA MET A 106 -1.91 -8.18 3.14
C MET A 106 -3.12 -7.36 2.67
N PRO A 107 -3.82 -6.66 3.57
CA PRO A 107 -4.88 -5.74 3.18
C PRO A 107 -4.30 -4.52 2.45
N VAL A 108 -5.05 -4.02 1.47
CA VAL A 108 -4.72 -2.81 0.71
C VAL A 108 -5.95 -1.90 0.59
N TYR A 109 -5.73 -0.59 0.65
CA TYR A 109 -6.73 0.40 0.26
C TYR A 109 -6.98 0.34 -1.25
N ILE A 110 -8.23 0.51 -1.66
CA ILE A 110 -8.66 0.54 -3.06
C ILE A 110 -9.11 1.96 -3.40
N ILE A 111 -8.34 2.65 -4.23
CA ILE A 111 -8.72 3.93 -4.79
C ILE A 111 -9.21 3.72 -6.22
N GLU A 112 -10.40 4.21 -6.53
CA GLU A 112 -10.97 4.20 -7.88
C GLU A 112 -11.07 5.63 -8.40
N ASN A 113 -10.51 5.89 -9.58
CA ASN A 113 -10.71 7.13 -10.29
C ASN A 113 -12.07 7.08 -10.99
N LYS A 114 -13.10 7.72 -10.42
CA LYS A 114 -14.48 7.68 -10.96
C LYS A 114 -14.62 8.26 -12.36
N ALA A 115 -13.70 9.12 -12.81
CA ALA A 115 -13.70 9.64 -14.18
C ALA A 115 -13.33 8.59 -15.25
N THR A 116 -12.53 7.57 -14.89
CA THR A 116 -11.95 6.63 -15.87
C THR A 116 -12.12 5.16 -15.51
N GLY A 117 -12.53 4.85 -14.29
CA GLY A 117 -12.61 3.50 -13.75
C GLY A 117 -11.25 2.89 -13.36
N THR A 118 -10.13 3.59 -13.56
CA THR A 118 -8.81 3.06 -13.18
C THR A 118 -8.68 2.94 -11.67
N ARG A 119 -8.07 1.86 -11.19
CA ARG A 119 -7.81 1.62 -9.77
C ARG A 119 -6.34 1.78 -9.42
N ALA A 120 -6.08 2.15 -8.17
CA ALA A 120 -4.76 2.14 -7.56
C ALA A 120 -4.85 1.61 -6.12
N PHE A 121 -3.75 1.04 -5.63
CA PHE A 121 -3.70 0.35 -4.35
C PHE A 121 -2.55 0.85 -3.47
N SER A 122 -2.72 0.79 -2.16
CA SER A 122 -1.64 1.02 -1.20
C SER A 122 -1.84 0.14 0.01
N ASN A 123 -0.76 -0.35 0.61
CA ASN A 123 -0.83 -1.05 1.88
C ASN A 123 -1.31 -0.11 3.02
N LEU A 124 -1.68 -0.74 4.14
CA LEU A 124 -2.14 -0.03 5.34
C LEU A 124 -0.96 0.46 6.18
N ASN A 125 -1.18 1.56 6.91
CA ASN A 125 -0.19 2.10 7.83
C ASN A 125 -0.16 1.28 9.14
N GLU A 126 1.00 0.72 9.46
CA GLU A 126 1.25 -0.07 10.67
C GLU A 126 1.39 0.76 11.96
N GLY A 127 1.40 2.09 11.83
CA GLY A 127 1.68 3.04 12.90
C GLY A 127 3.15 3.47 12.95
N TYR A 128 3.57 3.92 14.13
CA TYR A 128 4.92 4.42 14.40
C TYR A 128 5.78 3.43 15.19
N GLY A 129 7.09 3.59 15.11
CA GLY A 129 8.06 2.76 15.83
C GLY A 129 8.55 1.59 14.99
N LYS A 130 8.61 0.41 15.61
CA LYS A 130 9.10 -0.82 15.00
C LYS A 130 8.01 -1.43 14.10
N VAL A 131 8.19 -1.30 12.78
CA VAL A 131 7.20 -1.68 11.75
C VAL A 131 7.86 -2.31 10.53
N LEU A 132 7.11 -3.10 9.77
CA LEU A 132 7.57 -3.84 8.59
C LEU A 132 8.11 -2.91 7.52
N ARG A 133 7.46 -1.76 7.27
CA ARG A 133 7.93 -0.80 6.25
C ARG A 133 9.34 -0.24 6.50
N TYR A 134 9.90 -0.40 7.71
CA TYR A 134 11.29 -0.09 8.06
C TYR A 134 12.18 -1.32 8.21
N GLY A 135 11.68 -2.51 7.86
CA GLY A 135 12.42 -3.77 7.85
C GLY A 135 12.36 -4.58 9.14
N ALA A 136 11.51 -4.21 10.11
CA ALA A 136 11.35 -4.99 11.32
C ALA A 136 10.37 -6.16 11.12
N PHE A 137 10.64 -7.30 11.74
CA PHE A 137 9.83 -8.53 11.57
C PHE A 137 9.70 -9.38 12.83
N SER A 138 9.89 -8.79 14.01
CA SER A 138 9.69 -9.48 15.29
C SER A 138 8.22 -9.88 15.52
N GLU A 139 7.98 -10.73 16.52
CA GLU A 139 6.65 -11.30 16.81
C GLU A 139 5.55 -10.24 16.98
N ASP A 140 5.85 -9.11 17.63
CA ASP A 140 4.92 -7.99 17.80
C ASP A 140 4.61 -7.24 16.50
N VAL A 141 5.55 -7.19 15.54
CA VAL A 141 5.28 -6.69 14.19
C VAL A 141 4.33 -7.66 13.48
N GLN A 142 4.63 -8.96 13.54
CA GLN A 142 3.80 -10.01 12.94
C GLN A 142 2.37 -10.03 13.53
N ALA A 143 2.24 -9.90 14.85
CA ALA A 143 0.97 -9.81 15.54
C ALA A 143 0.17 -8.57 15.11
N ARG A 144 0.85 -7.44 14.89
CA ARG A 144 0.22 -6.22 14.39
C ARG A 144 -0.27 -6.36 12.95
N LEU A 145 0.53 -6.97 12.07
CA LEU A 145 0.12 -7.23 10.69
C LEU A 145 -1.11 -8.12 10.64
N ARG A 146 -1.18 -9.16 11.48
CA ARG A 146 -2.37 -10.00 11.64
C ARG A 146 -3.56 -9.21 12.17
N TRP A 147 -3.38 -8.39 13.21
CA TRP A 147 -4.46 -7.53 13.71
C TRP A 147 -4.99 -6.56 12.64
N LEU A 148 -4.10 -5.99 11.82
CA LEU A 148 -4.51 -5.12 10.71
C LEU A 148 -5.36 -5.87 9.68
N ALA A 149 -5.01 -7.11 9.37
CA ALA A 149 -5.73 -7.94 8.41
C ALA A 149 -7.05 -8.50 8.97
N ASP A 150 -7.02 -9.01 10.19
CA ASP A 150 -8.12 -9.80 10.76
C ASP A 150 -9.16 -8.93 11.50
N VAL A 151 -8.76 -7.76 11.96
CA VAL A 151 -9.62 -6.87 12.78
C VAL A 151 -9.83 -5.52 12.11
N TYR A 152 -8.76 -4.77 11.84
CA TYR A 152 -8.89 -3.40 11.35
C TYR A 152 -9.47 -3.35 9.93
N ALA A 153 -8.91 -4.10 8.98
CA ALA A 153 -9.29 -4.04 7.57
C ALA A 153 -10.78 -4.37 7.34
N PRO A 154 -11.37 -5.43 7.96
CA PRO A 154 -12.81 -5.70 7.83
C PRO A 154 -13.69 -4.58 8.40
N ILE A 155 -13.33 -4.02 9.56
CA ILE A 155 -14.11 -2.95 10.21
C ILE A 155 -14.04 -1.65 9.41
N ALA A 156 -12.82 -1.24 9.03
CA ALA A 156 -12.59 -0.03 8.25
C ALA A 156 -13.17 -0.16 6.83
N GLY A 157 -13.07 -1.33 6.21
CA GLY A 157 -13.68 -1.64 4.92
C GLY A 157 -15.21 -1.49 4.97
N ALA A 158 -15.86 -2.09 5.97
CA ALA A 158 -17.31 -1.95 6.15
C ALA A 158 -17.73 -0.50 6.47
N ALA A 159 -16.92 0.27 7.20
CA ALA A 159 -17.18 1.68 7.44
C ALA A 159 -17.08 2.52 6.15
N LEU A 160 -16.07 2.27 5.32
CA LEU A 160 -15.90 2.91 4.00
C LEU A 160 -17.07 2.61 3.06
N GLU A 161 -17.54 1.37 3.03
CA GLU A 161 -18.70 0.99 2.23
C GLU A 161 -19.95 1.76 2.67
N ARG A 162 -20.21 1.83 3.98
CA ARG A 162 -21.35 2.59 4.54
C ARG A 162 -21.23 4.10 4.33
N SER A 163 -20.02 4.65 4.24
CA SER A 163 -19.80 6.08 3.97
C SER A 163 -20.04 6.46 2.50
N GLY A 164 -20.21 5.48 1.60
CA GLY A 164 -20.27 5.71 0.16
C GLY A 164 -18.90 6.01 -0.48
N GLY A 165 -17.81 5.67 0.21
CA GLY A 165 -16.45 6.05 -0.16
C GLY A 165 -16.04 7.45 0.28
N ILE A 166 -14.77 7.80 0.08
CA ILE A 166 -14.20 9.09 0.48
C ILE A 166 -13.57 9.76 -0.74
N ASP A 167 -14.03 10.97 -1.07
CA ASP A 167 -13.39 11.81 -2.09
C ASP A 167 -12.01 12.27 -1.60
N MET A 168 -10.98 11.66 -2.18
CA MET A 168 -9.60 11.93 -1.80
C MET A 168 -9.14 13.32 -2.25
N LYS A 169 -9.67 13.86 -3.35
CA LYS A 169 -9.29 15.22 -3.80
C LYS A 169 -9.79 16.26 -2.80
N SER A 170 -11.05 16.13 -2.37
CA SER A 170 -11.63 17.01 -1.34
C SER A 170 -10.92 16.87 0.00
N MET A 171 -10.64 15.64 0.46
CA MET A 171 -9.89 15.40 1.71
C MET A 171 -8.47 15.98 1.65
N ILE A 172 -7.76 15.82 0.53
CA ILE A 172 -6.41 16.36 0.32
C ILE A 172 -6.44 17.89 0.31
N ALA A 173 -7.40 18.51 -0.37
CA ALA A 173 -7.55 19.96 -0.37
C ALA A 173 -7.78 20.52 1.05
N GLN A 174 -8.62 19.85 1.85
CA GLN A 174 -8.89 20.25 3.23
C GLN A 174 -7.67 20.09 4.13
N GLN A 175 -6.96 18.96 4.08
CA GLN A 175 -5.78 18.77 4.96
C GLN A 175 -4.69 19.81 4.68
N ILE A 176 -4.50 20.20 3.42
CA ILE A 176 -3.51 21.23 3.05
C ILE A 176 -3.87 22.58 3.67
N GLN A 177 -5.14 22.96 3.67
CA GLN A 177 -5.63 24.18 4.33
C GLN A 177 -5.51 24.10 5.87
N MET A 178 -5.36 22.90 6.42
CA MET A 178 -5.14 22.65 7.86
C MET A 178 -3.65 22.47 8.22
N GLY A 179 -2.75 22.78 7.28
CA GLY A 179 -1.30 22.80 7.51
C GLY A 179 -0.60 21.45 7.40
N ASP A 180 -1.26 20.44 6.85
CA ASP A 180 -0.61 19.21 6.37
C ASP A 180 -0.04 19.41 4.96
N GLU A 181 0.90 18.55 4.54
CA GLU A 181 1.42 18.53 3.17
C GLU A 181 1.23 17.18 2.45
N GLY A 182 0.63 16.20 3.12
CA GLY A 182 0.25 14.92 2.51
C GLY A 182 1.40 13.92 2.32
N HIS A 183 2.57 14.16 2.92
CA HIS A 183 3.72 13.26 2.87
C HIS A 183 4.32 13.04 4.27
N ASN A 184 5.02 14.01 4.83
CA ASN A 184 5.61 13.95 6.17
C ASN A 184 4.59 14.24 7.29
N ARG A 185 3.71 15.21 7.07
CA ARG A 185 2.72 15.68 8.04
C ARG A 185 1.33 15.39 7.51
N ASN A 186 0.66 14.45 8.20
CA ASN A 186 -0.66 13.93 7.85
C ASN A 186 -1.63 13.98 9.04
N LYS A 187 -1.46 14.93 9.97
CA LYS A 187 -2.25 14.99 11.21
C LYS A 187 -3.71 15.34 10.95
N ALA A 188 -3.94 16.40 10.17
CA ALA A 188 -5.28 16.81 9.75
C ALA A 188 -5.93 15.75 8.86
N GLY A 189 -5.21 15.23 7.85
CA GLY A 189 -5.72 14.17 6.98
C GLY A 189 -6.17 12.92 7.75
N SER A 190 -5.34 12.46 8.69
CA SER A 190 -5.68 11.30 9.54
C SER A 190 -6.90 11.58 10.44
N ALA A 191 -7.02 12.80 10.98
CA ALA A 191 -8.15 13.19 11.82
C ALA A 191 -9.46 13.30 11.02
N ILE A 192 -9.41 13.87 9.80
CA ILE A 192 -10.56 13.93 8.89
C ILE A 192 -10.98 12.50 8.53
N PHE A 193 -10.03 11.64 8.16
CA PHE A 193 -10.32 10.24 7.84
C PHE A 193 -11.02 9.50 8.99
N ALA A 194 -10.48 9.62 10.20
CA ALA A 194 -11.10 9.03 11.39
C ALA A 194 -12.51 9.58 11.64
N ARG A 195 -12.72 10.89 11.47
CA ARG A 195 -14.03 11.52 11.62
C ARG A 195 -15.05 11.05 10.57
N VAL A 196 -14.62 10.87 9.32
CA VAL A 196 -15.52 10.42 8.23
C VAL A 196 -15.96 8.97 8.41
N LEU A 197 -15.11 8.13 9.03
CA LEU A 197 -15.44 6.72 9.28
C LEU A 197 -16.14 6.45 10.60
N ALA A 198 -16.01 7.35 11.58
CA ALA A 198 -16.73 7.27 12.85
C ALA A 198 -18.20 7.70 12.68
N PRO A 199 -19.12 7.19 13.52
CA PRO A 199 -20.52 7.63 13.56
C PRO A 199 -20.70 9.13 13.85
#